data_AF-A0A2V9MVF8-F1
#
_entry.id   AF-A0A2V9MVF8-F1
#
_cell.length_a   1.000
_cell.length_b   1.000
_cell.length_c   1.000
_cell.angle_alpha   90.00
_cell.angle_beta   90.00
_cell.angle_gamma   90.00
#
_symmetry.space_group_name_H-M   'P 1'
#
loop_
_entity.id
_entity.type
_entity.pdbx_description
1 polymer ?
#
loop_
_entity_poly.entity_id
_entity_poly.type
_entity_poly.pdbx_seq_one_letter_code
_entity_poly.pdbx_strand_id
1 'polypeptide(L)'
;MKKDFKFVDRGFALEMNGTAEAEGDFQKCHGVVLDGRVQHKGTFELTKVAWETANKKAQEKSKPLAEVLIDGCINSLKAELYIRPIPEGFTYVVDHRFFESL
;
A
#
# COMPACT_ATOMS: atom_id res chain seq x y z
N MET A 1 -8.10 1.41 -6.87
CA MET A 1 -7.49 2.63 -7.47
C MET A 1 -6.03 2.31 -7.82
N LYS A 2 -5.49 2.89 -8.89
CA LYS A 2 -4.12 2.64 -9.37
C LYS A 2 -3.23 3.86 -9.12
N LYS A 3 -1.98 3.66 -8.71
CA LYS A 3 -0.96 4.70 -8.66
C LYS A 3 0.40 4.19 -9.09
N ASP A 4 1.04 4.93 -9.98
CA ASP A 4 2.39 4.62 -10.46
C ASP A 4 3.44 5.15 -9.48
N PHE A 5 4.53 4.41 -9.31
CA PHE A 5 5.70 4.83 -8.55
C PHE A 5 6.97 4.28 -9.19
N LYS A 6 8.09 4.96 -8.98
CA LYS A 6 9.37 4.59 -9.60
C LYS A 6 10.52 4.66 -8.62
N PHE A 7 11.53 3.86 -8.92
CA PHE A 7 12.89 4.02 -8.43
C PHE A 7 13.74 4.72 -9.51
N VAL A 8 15.05 4.79 -9.30
CA VAL A 8 15.98 5.44 -10.23
C VAL A 8 15.95 4.75 -11.61
N ASP A 9 15.81 3.42 -11.65
CA ASP A 9 15.96 2.59 -12.86
C ASP A 9 14.73 1.73 -13.20
N ARG A 10 13.71 1.66 -12.31
CA ARG A 10 12.52 0.80 -12.48
C ARG A 10 11.21 1.51 -12.17
N GLY A 11 10.18 1.20 -12.95
CA GLY A 11 8.83 1.74 -12.80
C GLY A 11 7.83 0.66 -12.40
N PHE A 12 6.97 0.98 -11.45
CA PHE A 12 5.96 0.09 -10.90
C PHE A 12 4.61 0.79 -10.83
N ALA A 13 3.53 0.02 -10.71
CA ALA A 13 2.24 0.53 -10.32
C ALA A 13 1.63 -0.30 -9.21
N LEU A 14 0.96 0.34 -8.25
CA LEU A 14 0.19 -0.32 -7.22
C LEU A 14 -1.30 -0.10 -7.49
N GLU A 15 -2.03 -1.22 -7.59
CA GLU A 15 -3.48 -1.24 -7.61
C GLU A 15 -3.96 -1.88 -6.31
N MET A 16 -4.79 -1.17 -5.55
CA MET A 16 -5.43 -1.72 -4.36
C MET A 16 -6.94 -1.81 -4.55
N ASN A 17 -7.50 -2.90 -4.04
CA ASN A 17 -8.94 -3.05 -3.86
C ASN A 17 -9.39 -2.05 -2.79
N GLY A 18 -10.50 -1.34 -3.06
CA GLY A 18 -11.08 -0.38 -2.10
C GLY A 18 -11.78 -1.04 -0.91
N THR A 19 -11.84 -2.38 -0.89
CA THR A 19 -12.43 -3.18 0.17
C THR A 19 -11.35 -3.67 1.11
N ALA A 20 -11.57 -3.50 2.41
CA ALA A 20 -10.72 -4.05 3.46
C ALA A 20 -11.49 -5.13 4.24
N GLU A 21 -10.78 -6.19 4.63
CA GLU A 21 -11.30 -7.26 5.47
C GLU A 21 -10.64 -7.16 6.85
N ALA A 22 -11.47 -7.06 7.90
CA ALA A 22 -10.97 -6.98 9.27
C ALA A 22 -10.57 -8.38 9.76
N GLU A 23 -9.35 -8.52 10.27
CA GLU A 23 -8.85 -9.76 10.88
C GLU A 23 -8.03 -9.43 12.13
N GLY A 24 -8.62 -9.66 13.31
CA GLY A 24 -8.01 -9.29 14.59
C GLY A 24 -7.72 -7.80 14.67
N ASP A 25 -6.45 -7.45 14.91
CA ASP A 25 -5.98 -6.06 15.01
C ASP A 25 -5.59 -5.43 13.66
N PHE A 26 -5.83 -6.14 12.55
CA PHE A 26 -5.45 -5.72 11.20
C PHE A 26 -6.65 -5.51 10.28
N GLN A 27 -6.46 -4.65 9.29
CA GLN A 27 -7.30 -4.46 8.12
C GLN A 27 -6.52 -4.95 6.90
N LYS A 28 -6.98 -6.03 6.27
CA LYS A 28 -6.35 -6.63 5.10
C LYS A 28 -6.90 -6.00 3.83
N CYS A 29 -6.00 -5.50 2.99
CA CYS A 29 -6.31 -4.96 1.69
C CYS A 29 -5.58 -5.74 0.61
N HIS A 30 -6.33 -6.40 -0.28
CA HIS A 30 -5.72 -7.05 -1.43
C HIS A 30 -5.24 -6.03 -2.45
N GLY A 31 -4.08 -6.29 -3.02
CA GLY A 31 -3.48 -5.43 -4.03
C GLY A 31 -2.68 -6.20 -5.08
N VAL A 32 -2.37 -5.49 -6.16
CA VAL A 32 -1.58 -5.95 -7.28
C VAL A 32 -0.47 -4.94 -7.53
N VAL A 33 0.78 -5.42 -7.53
CA VAL A 33 1.93 -4.63 -7.97
C VAL A 33 2.26 -5.03 -9.40
N LEU A 34 2.32 -4.05 -10.30
CA LEU A 34 2.64 -4.21 -11.71
C LEU A 34 4.08 -3.79 -11.96
N ASP A 35 4.87 -4.66 -12.57
CA ASP A 35 6.25 -4.41 -13.04
C ASP A 35 6.31 -4.71 -14.55
N GLY A 36 6.11 -3.66 -15.36
CA GLY A 36 5.98 -3.80 -16.81
C GLY A 36 4.82 -4.71 -17.22
N ARG A 37 5.13 -5.92 -17.71
CA ARG A 37 4.14 -6.95 -18.11
C ARG A 37 3.84 -7.96 -17.00
N VAL A 38 4.59 -7.92 -15.91
CA VAL A 38 4.45 -8.86 -14.80
C VAL A 38 3.49 -8.30 -13.77
N GLN A 39 2.65 -9.15 -13.20
CA GLN A 39 1.69 -8.79 -12.15
C GLN A 39 1.93 -9.66 -10.92
N HIS A 40 2.09 -9.02 -9.77
CA HIS A 40 2.26 -9.68 -8.48
C HIS A 40 1.04 -9.38 -7.61
N LYS A 41 0.28 -10.42 -7.26
CA LYS A 41 -0.87 -10.28 -6.35
C LYS A 41 -0.42 -10.50 -4.91
N GLY A 42 -1.01 -9.76 -3.98
CA GLY A 42 -0.69 -9.92 -2.57
C GLY A 42 -1.67 -9.18 -1.65
N THR A 43 -1.28 -9.11 -0.38
CA THR A 43 -2.10 -8.55 0.69
C THR A 43 -1.29 -7.52 1.47
N PHE A 44 -1.91 -6.37 1.74
CA PHE A 44 -1.39 -5.36 2.65
C PHE A 44 -2.17 -5.45 3.96
N GLU A 45 -1.49 -5.67 5.06
CA GLU A 45 -2.09 -5.72 6.40
C GLU A 45 -1.83 -4.39 7.08
N LEU A 46 -2.87 -3.60 7.28
CA LEU A 46 -2.78 -2.34 7.99
C LEU A 46 -3.15 -2.56 9.45
N THR A 47 -2.35 -2.08 10.39
CA THR A 47 -2.78 -2.07 11.79
C THR A 47 -4.04 -1.21 11.92
N LYS A 48 -4.92 -1.52 12.89
CA LYS A 48 -6.11 -0.69 13.17
C LYS A 48 -5.76 0.79 13.32
N VAL A 49 -4.65 1.07 14.02
CA VAL A 49 -4.13 2.43 14.20
C VAL A 49 -3.75 3.08 12.87
N ALA A 50 -3.08 2.34 11.98
CA ALA A 50 -2.69 2.84 10.67
C ALA A 50 -3.91 3.14 9.78
N TRP A 51 -4.93 2.28 9.82
CA TRP A 51 -6.20 2.49 9.11
C TRP A 51 -6.94 3.74 9.60
N GLU A 52 -7.10 3.89 10.92
CA GLU A 52 -7.74 5.05 11.54
C GLU A 52 -6.98 6.35 11.22
N THR A 53 -5.65 6.29 11.26
CA THR A 53 -4.77 7.41 10.89
C THR A 53 -4.96 7.82 9.42
N ALA A 54 -5.00 6.84 8.51
CA ALA A 54 -5.24 7.10 7.09
C ALA A 54 -6.62 7.72 6.85
N ASN A 55 -7.66 7.24 7.54
CA ASN A 55 -9.01 7.78 7.46
C ASN A 55 -9.08 9.23 7.94
N LYS A 56 -8.47 9.54 9.09
CA LYS A 56 -8.39 10.92 9.60
C LYS A 56 -7.67 11.83 8.61
N LYS A 57 -6.53 11.40 8.06
CA LYS A 57 -5.78 12.18 7.05
C LYS A 57 -6.56 12.39 5.77
N ALA A 58 -7.30 11.38 5.31
CA ALA A 58 -8.15 11.50 4.11
C ALA A 58 -9.20 12.60 4.30
N GLN A 59 -9.82 12.67 5.48
CA GLN A 59 -10.77 13.72 5.85
C GLN A 59 -10.09 15.10 5.93
N GLU A 60 -8.98 15.21 6.67
CA GLU A 60 -8.24 16.47 6.85
C GLU A 60 -7.76 17.06 5.51
N LYS A 61 -7.32 16.21 4.58
CA LYS A 61 -6.79 16.62 3.27
C LYS A 61 -7.85 16.66 2.17
N SER A 62 -9.11 16.35 2.48
CA SER A 62 -10.19 16.20 1.49
C SER A 62 -9.80 15.28 0.32
N LYS A 63 -9.09 14.19 0.63
CA LYS A 63 -8.62 13.19 -0.34
C LYS A 63 -9.38 11.88 -0.20
N PRO A 64 -9.50 11.07 -1.26
CA PRO A 64 -10.02 9.71 -1.13
C PRO A 64 -9.15 8.86 -0.20
N LEU A 65 -9.77 8.10 0.71
CA LEU A 65 -9.04 7.19 1.62
C LEU A 65 -8.13 6.23 0.85
N ALA A 66 -8.61 5.68 -0.27
CA ALA A 66 -7.82 4.81 -1.12
C ALA A 66 -6.51 5.47 -1.62
N GLU A 67 -6.46 6.80 -1.76
CA GLU A 67 -5.25 7.51 -2.20
C GLU A 67 -4.19 7.49 -1.11
N VAL A 68 -4.62 7.86 0.10
CA VAL A 68 -3.77 7.89 1.29
C VAL A 68 -3.23 6.49 1.60
N LEU A 69 -4.09 5.46 1.51
CA LEU A 69 -3.72 4.06 1.72
C LEU A 69 -2.66 3.57 0.72
N ILE A 70 -2.88 3.81 -0.57
CA ILE A 70 -1.95 3.41 -1.64
C ILE A 70 -0.59 4.08 -1.44
N ASP A 71 -0.57 5.36 -1.06
CA ASP A 71 0.68 6.08 -0.82
C ASP A 71 1.50 5.49 0.34
N GLY A 72 0.84 5.09 1.43
CA GLY A 72 1.53 4.44 2.56
C GLY A 72 2.09 3.07 2.17
N CYS A 73 1.33 2.32 1.38
CA CYS A 73 1.76 1.03 0.85
C CYS A 73 2.94 1.16 -0.13
N ILE A 74 2.94 2.18 -0.99
CA ILE A 74 4.09 2.48 -1.89
C ILE A 74 5.36 2.74 -1.09
N ASN A 75 5.28 3.49 0.02
CA ASN A 75 6.46 3.73 0.85
C ASN A 75 6.98 2.44 1.50
N SER A 76 6.09 1.53 1.91
CA SER A 76 6.46 0.20 2.41
C SER A 76 7.14 -0.65 1.34
N LEU A 77 6.57 -0.66 0.13
CA LEU A 77 7.17 -1.34 -1.03
C LEU A 77 8.55 -0.76 -1.37
N LYS A 78 8.72 0.57 -1.32
CA LYS A 78 10.01 1.19 -1.61
C LYS A 78 11.15 0.69 -0.75
N ALA A 79 10.90 0.41 0.53
CA ALA A 79 11.92 -0.14 1.43
C ALA A 79 12.31 -1.58 1.04
N GLU A 80 11.34 -2.38 0.61
CA GLU A 80 11.51 -3.82 0.35
C GLU A 80 12.05 -4.09 -1.06
N LEU A 81 11.51 -3.42 -2.08
CA LEU A 81 11.84 -3.65 -3.49
C LEU A 81 13.20 -3.10 -3.89
N TYR A 82 13.76 -2.20 -3.09
CA TYR A 82 15.14 -1.76 -3.29
C TYR A 82 16.15 -2.89 -3.04
N ILE A 83 15.78 -3.91 -2.24
CA ILE A 83 16.67 -4.98 -1.81
C ILE A 83 16.40 -6.28 -2.59
N ARG A 84 15.13 -6.57 -2.95
CA ARG A 84 14.73 -7.84 -3.58
C ARG A 84 13.54 -7.71 -4.53
N PRO A 85 13.40 -8.61 -5.53
CA PRO A 85 12.19 -8.69 -6.36
C PRO A 85 10.96 -9.14 -5.56
N ILE A 86 9.76 -8.84 -6.07
CA ILE A 86 8.48 -9.23 -5.45
C ILE A 86 8.24 -10.73 -5.65
N PRO A 87 8.01 -11.52 -4.59
CA PRO A 87 7.62 -12.91 -4.74
C PRO A 87 6.20 -13.05 -5.33
N GLU A 88 5.90 -14.23 -5.89
CA GLU A 88 4.53 -14.57 -6.25
C GLU A 88 3.72 -14.81 -4.97
N GLY A 89 2.71 -13.97 -4.72
CA GLY A 89 2.05 -13.92 -3.42
C GLY A 89 2.93 -13.23 -2.38
N PHE A 90 2.55 -12.01 -1.98
CA PHE A 90 3.26 -11.26 -0.93
C PHE A 90 2.32 -10.80 0.18
N THR A 91 2.89 -10.53 1.35
CA THR A 91 2.21 -9.88 2.46
C THR A 91 3.09 -8.79 3.05
N TYR A 92 2.57 -7.56 3.13
CA TYR A 92 3.28 -6.43 3.75
C TYR A 92 2.47 -5.89 4.91
N VAL A 93 3.11 -5.72 6.07
CA VAL A 93 2.50 -5.05 7.21
C VAL A 93 2.80 -3.56 7.12
N VAL A 94 1.75 -2.73 7.06
CA VAL A 94 1.84 -1.28 6.98
C VAL A 94 1.45 -0.67 8.33
N ASP A 95 2.39 0.09 8.89
CA ASP A 95 2.28 0.78 10.17
C ASP A 95 2.02 2.30 9.98
N HIS A 96 1.59 2.99 11.04
CA HIS A 96 1.22 4.41 11.03
C HIS A 96 2.35 5.34 10.55
N ARG A 97 3.61 4.99 10.80
CA ARG A 97 4.80 5.76 10.38
C ARG A 97 4.85 6.05 8.88
N PHE A 98 4.33 5.12 8.05
CA PHE A 98 4.27 5.31 6.60
C PHE A 98 3.25 6.36 6.17
N PHE A 99 2.26 6.63 7.02
CA PHE A 99 1.22 7.62 6.76
C PHE A 99 1.61 9.00 7.23
N GLU A 100 2.50 9.16 8.21
CA GLU A 100 2.91 10.47 8.74
C GLU A 100 3.55 11.37 7.68
N SER A 101 4.36 10.80 6.78
CA SER A 101 5.06 11.52 5.71
C SER A 101 4.20 11.93 4.51
N LEU A 102 2.92 11.52 4.47
CA LEU A 102 1.97 11.78 3.38
C LEU A 102 1.12 13.00 3.65
#